data_AF-A0A813E8H3-F1
#
_entry.id   AF-A0A813E8H3-F1
#
_cell.length_a   1.000
_cell.length_b   1.000
_cell.length_c   1.000
_cell.angle_alpha   90.00
_cell.angle_beta   90.00
_cell.angle_gamma   90.00
#
_symmetry.space_group_name_H-M   'P 1'
#
loop_
_entity.id
_entity.type
_entity.pdbx_description
1 polymer ?
#
loop_
_entity_poly.entity_id
_entity_poly.type
_entity_poly.pdbx_seq_one_letter_code
_entity_poly.pdbx_strand_id
1 'polypeptide(L)'
;MRRKELLELFGFECDCPRCAFELDLERGAGEALSKWTGLYSCGCGPLQASQLEALVGEAEGGVRSALRKYRAGRSLTTGEAEELEQWSLWPLVPALTQLAMRLRLDGRFSESADAWRRTERAVCSVVPLSNLHLRTQSELLLTEARRAGSAGVVEALVDRSLSCTAAAYGGGVQVWQLLQGFRMPQATIEVAARLAGSPGAGPMPCPIRHQWLTPSDVDGRRTATLRLWSAAFHCVGDVYLDASAHLLVVKASGTDGQSVTCPFEVDLEHVKTRLSRRRRCLTVTISEHCYGQFH
;
A
#
# COMPACT_ATOMS: atom_id res chain seq x y z
N MET A 1 -10.35 -1.13 6.54
CA MET A 1 -11.15 -1.90 7.51
C MET A 1 -11.89 -0.92 8.38
N ARG A 2 -13.23 -0.93 8.35
CA ARG A 2 -14.11 0.04 9.06
C ARG A 2 -13.94 -0.08 10.59
N ARG A 3 -14.26 0.97 11.35
CA ARG A 3 -14.22 0.88 12.84
C ARG A 3 -15.04 -0.29 13.39
N LYS A 4 -16.22 -0.53 12.83
CA LYS A 4 -17.08 -1.66 13.20
C LYS A 4 -16.40 -3.01 12.98
N GLU A 5 -15.72 -3.20 11.86
CA GLU A 5 -14.94 -4.41 11.56
C GLU A 5 -13.74 -4.56 12.51
N LEU A 6 -13.08 -3.46 12.89
CA LEU A 6 -12.00 -3.49 13.88
C LEU A 6 -12.49 -3.95 15.25
N LEU A 7 -13.65 -3.45 15.67
CA LEU A 7 -14.29 -3.87 16.92
C LEU A 7 -14.73 -5.34 16.86
N GLU A 8 -15.37 -5.75 15.77
CA GLU A 8 -15.87 -7.12 15.59
C GLU A 8 -14.75 -8.16 15.48
N LEU A 9 -13.65 -7.85 14.79
CA LEU A 9 -12.57 -8.80 14.53
C LEU A 9 -11.47 -8.77 15.61
N PHE A 10 -11.20 -7.61 16.20
CA PHE A 10 -10.06 -7.40 17.08
C PHE A 10 -10.43 -6.89 18.48
N GLY A 11 -11.71 -6.63 18.74
CA GLY A 11 -12.20 -6.25 20.08
C GLY A 11 -11.74 -4.87 20.56
N PHE A 12 -11.29 -3.99 19.67
CA PHE A 12 -10.90 -2.62 20.03
C PHE A 12 -11.55 -1.57 19.14
N GLU A 13 -11.81 -0.41 19.73
CA GLU A 13 -12.27 0.76 19.01
C GLU A 13 -11.08 1.66 18.65
N CYS A 14 -11.02 2.07 17.38
CA CYS A 14 -10.03 3.03 16.92
C CYS A 14 -10.63 4.44 16.93
N ASP A 15 -9.95 5.38 17.58
CA ASP A 15 -10.36 6.80 17.65
C ASP A 15 -9.55 7.69 16.70
N CYS A 16 -8.90 7.11 15.69
CA CYS A 16 -8.22 7.92 14.69
C CYS A 16 -9.24 8.81 13.94
N PRO A 17 -8.80 9.94 13.36
CA PRO A 17 -9.68 10.88 12.67
C PRO A 17 -10.60 10.23 11.63
N ARG A 18 -10.11 9.21 10.92
CA ARG A 18 -10.89 8.40 9.96
C ARG A 18 -12.05 7.66 10.64
N CYS A 19 -11.78 6.98 11.75
CA CYS A 19 -12.78 6.17 12.46
C CYS A 19 -13.81 7.06 13.19
N ALA A 20 -13.38 8.21 13.71
CA ALA A 20 -14.29 9.22 14.27
C ALA A 20 -15.21 9.80 13.18
N PHE A 21 -14.67 10.09 11.99
CA PHE A 21 -15.44 10.55 10.84
C PHE A 21 -16.43 9.50 10.33
N GLU A 22 -16.03 8.23 10.23
CA GLU A 22 -16.93 7.10 9.89
C GLU A 22 -18.12 7.02 10.86
N LEU A 23 -17.89 7.17 12.16
CA LEU A 23 -18.93 7.18 13.19
C LEU A 23 -19.90 8.35 13.06
N ASP A 24 -19.38 9.55 12.84
CA ASP A 24 -20.19 10.75 12.67
C ASP A 24 -21.03 10.68 11.38
N LEU A 25 -20.48 10.05 10.32
CA LEU A 25 -21.20 9.71 9.10
C LEU A 25 -22.34 8.71 9.35
N GLU A 26 -22.08 7.62 10.07
CA GLU A 26 -23.10 6.62 10.41
C GLU A 26 -24.22 7.21 11.26
N ARG A 27 -23.88 8.08 12.23
CA ARG A 27 -24.84 8.74 13.13
C ARG A 27 -25.66 9.83 12.45
N GLY A 28 -25.05 10.60 11.54
CA GLY A 28 -25.68 11.78 10.91
C GLY A 28 -26.25 11.56 9.50
N ALA A 29 -25.85 10.47 8.83
CA ALA A 29 -26.18 10.19 7.43
C ALA A 29 -26.59 8.73 7.18
N GLY A 30 -26.99 7.97 8.22
CA GLY A 30 -27.35 6.55 8.15
C GLY A 30 -28.34 6.19 7.03
N GLU A 31 -29.27 7.08 6.69
CA GLU A 31 -30.23 6.90 5.60
C GLU A 31 -29.57 7.02 4.20
N ALA A 32 -28.61 7.94 4.03
CA ALA A 32 -27.81 8.06 2.81
C ALA A 32 -26.82 6.90 2.65
N LEU A 33 -26.30 6.38 3.77
CA LEU A 33 -25.46 5.18 3.85
C LEU A 33 -26.22 3.88 3.57
N SER A 34 -27.52 3.81 3.88
CA SER A 34 -28.36 2.65 3.56
C SER A 34 -28.43 2.40 2.04
N LYS A 35 -28.45 3.48 1.24
CA LYS A 35 -28.32 3.42 -0.23
C LYS A 35 -26.99 2.82 -0.67
N TRP A 36 -25.92 3.01 0.12
CA TRP A 36 -24.62 2.38 -0.15
C TRP A 36 -24.73 0.88 -0.01
N THR A 37 -25.36 0.37 1.05
CA THR A 37 -25.57 -1.09 1.21
C THR A 37 -26.45 -1.70 0.12
N GLY A 38 -27.39 -0.95 -0.46
CA GLY A 38 -28.19 -1.37 -1.63
C GLY A 38 -27.35 -1.66 -2.88
N LEU A 39 -26.27 -0.92 -3.13
CA LEU A 39 -25.33 -1.19 -4.23
C LEU A 39 -24.57 -2.52 -4.05
N TYR A 40 -24.47 -3.02 -2.81
CA TYR A 40 -23.77 -4.26 -2.46
C TYR A 40 -24.69 -5.46 -2.24
N SER A 41 -25.96 -5.24 -1.92
CA SER A 41 -26.89 -6.27 -1.43
C SER A 41 -27.90 -6.77 -2.47
N CYS A 42 -27.91 -6.23 -3.69
CA CYS A 42 -28.82 -6.67 -4.73
C CYS A 42 -28.06 -7.58 -5.72
N GLY A 43 -28.52 -8.78 -6.11
CA GLY A 43 -29.91 -9.15 -6.37
C GLY A 43 -30.44 -8.52 -7.66
N CYS A 44 -29.83 -7.41 -8.10
CA CYS A 44 -30.12 -6.76 -9.36
C CYS A 44 -29.40 -7.53 -10.47
N GLY A 45 -30.11 -7.86 -11.54
CA GLY A 45 -29.50 -8.33 -12.78
C GLY A 45 -28.48 -7.31 -13.33
N PRO A 46 -27.86 -7.58 -14.50
CA PRO A 46 -26.84 -6.70 -15.05
C PRO A 46 -27.36 -5.27 -15.23
N LEU A 47 -26.94 -4.36 -14.34
CA LEU A 47 -27.30 -2.95 -14.40
C LEU A 47 -26.64 -2.29 -15.62
N GLN A 48 -27.37 -1.37 -16.26
CA GLN A 48 -26.82 -0.52 -17.31
C GLN A 48 -25.88 0.54 -16.72
N ALA A 49 -24.95 1.06 -17.52
CA ALA A 49 -24.04 2.13 -17.08
C ALA A 49 -24.79 3.34 -16.52
N SER A 50 -25.86 3.78 -17.19
CA SER A 50 -26.67 4.94 -16.77
C SER A 50 -27.30 4.76 -15.37
N GLN A 51 -27.73 3.54 -15.04
CA GLN A 51 -28.27 3.22 -13.72
C GLN A 51 -27.18 3.26 -12.65
N LEU A 52 -26.00 2.71 -12.94
CA LEU A 52 -24.83 2.77 -12.04
C LEU A 52 -24.35 4.21 -11.86
N GLU A 53 -24.33 5.03 -12.91
CA GLU A 53 -23.98 6.46 -12.86
C GLU A 53 -24.91 7.23 -11.92
N ALA A 54 -26.23 7.01 -12.02
CA ALA A 54 -27.22 7.64 -11.16
C ALA A 54 -27.05 7.24 -9.69
N LEU A 55 -26.88 5.94 -9.42
CA LEU A 55 -26.70 5.43 -8.06
C LEU A 55 -25.40 5.94 -7.43
N VAL A 56 -24.29 5.93 -8.19
CA VAL A 56 -23.01 6.47 -7.73
C VAL A 56 -23.11 7.97 -7.49
N GLY A 57 -23.75 8.73 -8.38
CA GLY A 57 -23.93 10.17 -8.23
C GLY A 57 -24.77 10.55 -7.01
N GLU A 58 -25.84 9.81 -6.75
CA GLU A 58 -26.67 9.98 -5.55
C GLU A 58 -25.86 9.68 -4.28
N ALA A 59 -25.11 8.58 -4.28
CA ALA A 59 -24.27 8.20 -3.15
C ALA A 59 -23.15 9.23 -2.87
N GLU A 60 -22.45 9.70 -3.92
CA GLU A 60 -21.45 10.78 -3.82
C GLU A 60 -22.06 12.08 -3.29
N GLY A 61 -23.27 12.43 -3.74
CA GLY A 61 -24.02 13.59 -3.24
C GLY A 61 -24.30 13.49 -1.75
N GLY A 62 -24.70 12.31 -1.28
CA GLY A 62 -24.88 11.99 0.14
C GLY A 62 -23.59 12.15 0.94
N VAL A 63 -22.49 11.56 0.47
CA VAL A 63 -21.16 11.68 1.08
C VAL A 63 -20.74 13.14 1.24
N ARG A 64 -20.81 13.92 0.14
CA ARG A 64 -20.40 15.34 0.15
C ARG A 64 -21.30 16.21 1.02
N SER A 65 -22.58 15.88 1.13
CA SER A 65 -23.51 16.56 2.04
C SER A 65 -23.12 16.31 3.50
N ALA A 66 -22.88 15.06 3.86
CA ALA A 66 -22.46 14.69 5.21
C ALA A 66 -21.09 15.28 5.58
N LEU A 67 -20.12 15.25 4.65
CA LEU A 67 -18.82 15.88 4.84
C LEU A 67 -18.94 17.40 5.05
N ARG A 68 -19.80 18.09 4.29
CA ARG A 68 -20.07 19.53 4.51
C ARG A 68 -20.62 19.81 5.91
N LYS A 69 -21.57 19.01 6.39
CA LYS A 69 -22.11 19.13 7.75
C LYS A 69 -21.02 18.91 8.81
N TYR A 70 -20.17 17.90 8.62
CA TYR A 70 -19.05 17.61 9.52
C TYR A 70 -18.02 18.75 9.57
N ARG A 71 -17.73 19.38 8.42
CA ARG A 71 -16.82 20.53 8.32
C ARG A 71 -17.39 21.82 8.94
N ALA A 72 -18.71 22.00 8.93
CA ALA A 72 -19.37 23.25 9.36
C ALA A 72 -19.12 23.66 10.83
N GLY A 73 -18.56 22.77 11.66
CA GLY A 73 -18.17 23.06 13.04
C GLY A 73 -16.68 22.87 13.35
N ARG A 74 -15.82 22.67 12.35
CA ARG A 74 -14.39 22.34 12.56
C ARG A 74 -13.48 23.24 11.74
N SER A 75 -12.46 23.80 12.38
CA SER A 75 -11.36 24.44 11.68
C SER A 75 -10.42 23.35 11.19
N LEU A 76 -10.42 23.10 9.88
CA LEU A 76 -9.55 22.15 9.21
C LEU A 76 -8.60 22.91 8.31
N THR A 77 -7.35 22.45 8.23
CA THR A 77 -6.43 22.90 7.19
C THR A 77 -6.88 22.40 5.82
N THR A 78 -6.39 23.03 4.74
CA THR A 78 -6.69 22.62 3.36
C THR A 78 -6.31 21.15 3.12
N GLY A 79 -5.16 20.70 3.62
CA GLY A 79 -4.70 19.31 3.47
C GLY A 79 -5.61 18.30 4.20
N GLU A 80 -6.00 18.60 5.44
CA GLU A 80 -6.93 17.75 6.20
C GLU A 80 -8.31 17.67 5.53
N ALA A 81 -8.78 18.78 4.94
CA ALA A 81 -10.04 18.80 4.22
C ALA A 81 -9.98 17.88 2.98
N GLU A 82 -8.92 17.96 2.19
CA GLU A 82 -8.72 17.10 1.01
C GLU A 82 -8.62 15.62 1.38
N GLU A 83 -7.85 15.30 2.43
CA GLU A 83 -7.68 13.92 2.91
C GLU A 83 -9.01 13.33 3.43
N LEU A 84 -9.77 14.09 4.21
CA LEU A 84 -11.13 13.72 4.64
C LEU A 84 -12.07 13.48 3.47
N GLU A 85 -11.95 14.27 2.40
CA GLU A 85 -12.76 14.08 1.20
C GLU A 85 -12.45 12.75 0.52
N GLN A 86 -11.17 12.41 0.35
CA GLN A 86 -10.78 11.13 -0.25
C GLN A 86 -11.19 9.94 0.62
N TRP A 87 -11.02 10.03 1.94
CA TRP A 87 -11.49 9.00 2.87
C TRP A 87 -13.01 8.81 2.81
N SER A 88 -13.77 9.90 2.64
CA SER A 88 -15.22 9.82 2.55
C SER A 88 -15.73 9.07 1.32
N LEU A 89 -14.90 8.95 0.28
CA LEU A 89 -15.21 8.20 -0.94
C LEU A 89 -14.83 6.72 -0.84
N TRP A 90 -14.07 6.30 0.17
CA TRP A 90 -13.68 4.89 0.36
C TRP A 90 -14.85 3.90 0.31
N PRO A 91 -16.01 4.16 0.95
CA PRO A 91 -17.16 3.27 0.89
C PRO A 91 -17.77 3.12 -0.51
N LEU A 92 -17.45 4.01 -1.46
CA LEU A 92 -17.92 3.99 -2.84
C LEU A 92 -16.97 3.27 -3.79
N VAL A 93 -15.76 2.92 -3.36
CA VAL A 93 -14.72 2.30 -4.20
C VAL A 93 -15.24 1.11 -5.02
N PRO A 94 -15.97 0.13 -4.44
CA PRO A 94 -16.53 -0.95 -5.24
C PRO A 94 -17.58 -0.51 -6.27
N ALA A 95 -18.49 0.41 -5.93
CA ALA A 95 -19.50 0.91 -6.87
C ALA A 95 -18.85 1.70 -8.02
N LEU A 96 -17.86 2.54 -7.70
CA LEU A 96 -17.02 3.23 -8.69
C LEU A 96 -16.25 2.24 -9.57
N THR A 97 -15.75 1.15 -8.99
CA THR A 97 -15.06 0.07 -9.73
C THR A 97 -16.02 -0.62 -10.71
N GLN A 98 -17.23 -0.99 -10.27
CA GLN A 98 -18.25 -1.59 -11.13
C GLN A 98 -18.65 -0.65 -12.26
N LEU A 99 -18.88 0.63 -11.94
CA LEU A 99 -19.18 1.66 -12.92
C LEU A 99 -18.04 1.80 -13.94
N ALA A 100 -16.79 1.92 -13.48
CA ALA A 100 -15.63 2.06 -14.35
C ALA A 100 -15.48 0.86 -15.29
N MET A 101 -15.68 -0.36 -14.78
CA MET A 101 -15.67 -1.57 -15.60
C MET A 101 -16.80 -1.58 -16.63
N ARG A 102 -18.03 -1.23 -16.24
CA ARG A 102 -19.18 -1.18 -17.13
C ARG A 102 -19.01 -0.15 -18.25
N LEU A 103 -18.57 1.06 -17.91
CA LEU A 103 -18.27 2.11 -18.87
C LEU A 103 -17.24 1.65 -19.91
N ARG A 104 -16.18 0.95 -19.47
CA ARG A 104 -15.18 0.38 -20.39
C ARG A 104 -15.78 -0.67 -21.33
N LEU A 105 -16.64 -1.55 -20.82
CA LEU A 105 -17.33 -2.56 -21.63
C LEU A 105 -18.26 -1.93 -22.66
N ASP A 106 -18.87 -0.79 -22.32
CA ASP A 106 -19.73 -0.01 -23.21
C ASP A 106 -18.92 0.91 -24.16
N GLY A 107 -17.58 0.81 -24.18
CA GLY A 107 -16.69 1.62 -25.04
C GLY A 107 -16.49 3.07 -24.59
N ARG A 108 -17.04 3.46 -23.45
CA ARG A 108 -16.94 4.80 -22.83
C ARG A 108 -15.66 4.93 -22.02
N PHE A 109 -14.52 4.87 -22.71
CA PHE A 109 -13.20 4.79 -22.09
C PHE A 109 -12.80 6.06 -21.31
N SER A 110 -13.26 7.25 -21.73
CA SER A 110 -12.91 8.50 -21.03
C SER A 110 -13.55 8.53 -19.65
N GLU A 111 -14.85 8.26 -19.58
CA GLU A 111 -15.61 8.23 -18.35
C GLU A 111 -15.16 7.07 -17.44
N SER A 112 -14.82 5.93 -18.04
CA SER A 112 -14.20 4.81 -17.33
C SER A 112 -12.88 5.23 -16.66
N ALA A 113 -12.00 5.93 -17.38
CA ALA A 113 -10.74 6.41 -16.83
C ALA A 113 -10.95 7.41 -15.68
N ASP A 114 -11.94 8.30 -15.79
CA ASP A 114 -12.27 9.25 -14.72
C ASP A 114 -12.84 8.56 -13.47
N ALA A 115 -13.69 7.54 -13.66
CA ALA A 115 -14.16 6.70 -12.56
C ALA A 115 -13.00 5.93 -11.90
N TRP A 116 -12.05 5.41 -12.69
CA TRP A 116 -10.85 4.77 -12.16
C TRP A 116 -9.93 5.73 -11.41
N ARG A 117 -9.71 6.95 -11.89
CA ARG A 117 -8.93 7.99 -11.17
C ARG A 117 -9.57 8.38 -9.84
N ARG A 118 -10.91 8.44 -9.79
CA ARG A 118 -11.63 8.69 -8.52
C ARG A 118 -11.44 7.52 -7.55
N THR A 119 -11.60 6.30 -8.05
CA THR A 119 -11.38 5.07 -7.28
C THR A 119 -9.95 5.02 -6.74
N GLU A 120 -8.96 5.30 -7.58
CA GLU A 120 -7.53 5.28 -7.23
C GLU A 120 -7.20 6.24 -6.11
N ARG A 121 -7.68 7.49 -6.18
CA ARG A 121 -7.45 8.48 -5.11
C ARG A 121 -8.05 8.04 -3.78
N ALA A 122 -9.29 7.53 -3.79
CA ALA A 122 -9.94 7.02 -2.59
C ALA A 122 -9.18 5.81 -2.00
N VAL A 123 -8.78 4.85 -2.84
CA VAL A 123 -8.02 3.68 -2.40
C VAL A 123 -6.64 4.07 -1.86
N CYS A 124 -5.91 4.92 -2.57
CA CYS A 124 -4.58 5.39 -2.18
C CYS A 124 -4.62 6.14 -0.84
N SER A 125 -5.69 6.89 -0.55
CA SER A 125 -5.84 7.60 0.71
C SER A 125 -6.07 6.69 1.94
N VAL A 126 -6.60 5.48 1.75
CA VAL A 126 -6.95 4.57 2.86
C VAL A 126 -6.03 3.37 2.98
N VAL A 127 -5.63 2.79 1.85
CA VAL A 127 -4.77 1.60 1.76
C VAL A 127 -3.72 1.77 0.65
N PRO A 128 -2.82 2.77 0.77
CA PRO A 128 -1.77 3.00 -0.23
C PRO A 128 -0.91 1.76 -0.37
N LEU A 129 -0.44 1.51 -1.59
CA LEU A 129 0.45 0.39 -1.95
C LEU A 129 -0.12 -1.02 -1.66
N SER A 130 -1.39 -1.14 -1.26
CA SER A 130 -2.06 -2.42 -1.10
C SER A 130 -2.33 -3.12 -2.44
N ASN A 131 -2.68 -4.41 -2.39
CA ASN A 131 -3.17 -5.15 -3.55
C ASN A 131 -4.35 -4.48 -4.25
N LEU A 132 -5.25 -3.86 -3.48
CA LEU A 132 -6.38 -3.12 -4.05
C LEU A 132 -5.88 -1.89 -4.81
N HIS A 133 -4.94 -1.13 -4.25
CA HIS A 133 -4.36 0.04 -4.90
C HIS A 133 -3.66 -0.33 -6.22
N LEU A 134 -2.79 -1.35 -6.21
CA LEU A 134 -2.09 -1.78 -7.42
C LEU A 134 -3.07 -2.31 -8.48
N ARG A 135 -4.10 -3.06 -8.07
CA ARG A 135 -5.14 -3.51 -9.00
C ARG A 135 -5.87 -2.34 -9.63
N THR A 136 -6.27 -1.33 -8.86
CA THR A 136 -6.93 -0.12 -9.38
C THR A 136 -6.03 0.65 -10.35
N GLN A 137 -4.74 0.80 -10.03
CA GLN A 137 -3.75 1.40 -10.94
C GLN A 137 -3.64 0.62 -12.25
N SER A 138 -3.57 -0.72 -12.17
CA SER A 138 -3.54 -1.59 -13.35
C SER A 138 -4.80 -1.43 -14.21
N GLU A 139 -5.98 -1.31 -13.62
CA GLU A 139 -7.21 -1.14 -14.39
C GLU A 139 -7.30 0.25 -15.05
N LEU A 140 -6.81 1.30 -14.37
CA LEU A 140 -6.68 2.64 -14.94
C LEU A 140 -5.72 2.63 -16.15
N LEU A 141 -4.53 2.06 -15.98
CA LEU A 141 -3.53 1.96 -17.04
C LEU A 141 -4.07 1.17 -18.24
N LEU A 142 -4.72 0.03 -18.01
CA LEU A 142 -5.34 -0.76 -19.07
C LEU A 142 -6.40 0.04 -19.83
N THR A 143 -7.19 0.85 -19.12
CA THR A 143 -8.25 1.67 -19.71
C THR A 143 -7.68 2.76 -20.60
N GLU A 144 -6.65 3.49 -20.13
CA GLU A 144 -5.98 4.53 -20.92
C GLU A 144 -5.19 3.97 -22.10
N ALA A 145 -4.54 2.81 -21.93
CA ALA A 145 -3.85 2.13 -23.01
C ALA A 145 -4.82 1.71 -24.14
N ARG A 146 -6.02 1.23 -23.78
CA ARG A 146 -7.06 0.83 -24.76
C ARG A 146 -7.77 2.02 -25.41
N ARG A 147 -7.88 3.15 -24.72
CA ARG A 147 -8.45 4.39 -25.26
C ARG A 147 -7.63 4.98 -26.40
N ALA A 148 -6.44 4.43 -26.68
CA ALA A 148 -5.39 5.12 -27.43
C ALA A 148 -5.12 6.50 -26.83
N GLY A 149 -5.03 6.56 -25.49
CA GLY A 149 -4.70 7.79 -24.77
C GLY A 149 -3.41 8.41 -25.29
N SER A 150 -3.19 9.70 -25.02
CA SER A 150 -1.96 10.35 -25.44
C SER A 150 -0.75 9.60 -24.89
N ALA A 151 0.29 9.44 -25.70
CA ALA A 151 1.47 8.67 -25.34
C ALA A 151 2.06 9.11 -23.97
N GLY A 152 2.04 10.41 -23.69
CA GLY A 152 2.49 10.96 -22.40
C GLY A 152 1.64 10.55 -21.20
N VAL A 153 0.32 10.37 -21.35
CA VAL A 153 -0.55 9.89 -20.25
C VAL A 153 -0.26 8.42 -19.94
N VAL A 154 -0.14 7.59 -20.98
CA VAL A 154 0.19 6.17 -20.79
C VAL A 154 1.57 6.03 -20.17
N GLU A 155 2.56 6.79 -20.64
CA GLU A 155 3.92 6.77 -20.09
C GLU A 155 3.96 7.16 -18.60
N ALA A 156 3.29 8.25 -18.22
CA ALA A 156 3.19 8.67 -16.82
C ALA A 156 2.49 7.63 -15.93
N LEU A 157 1.47 6.94 -16.44
CA LEU A 157 0.79 5.87 -15.70
C LEU A 157 1.65 4.62 -15.56
N VAL A 158 2.44 4.27 -16.59
CA VAL A 158 3.40 3.16 -16.50
C VAL A 158 4.48 3.48 -15.47
N ASP A 159 5.07 4.68 -15.51
CA ASP A 159 6.08 5.13 -14.55
C ASP A 159 5.56 5.08 -13.10
N ARG A 160 4.35 5.61 -12.87
CA ARG A 160 3.69 5.54 -11.56
C ARG A 160 3.41 4.10 -11.13
N SER A 161 2.97 3.24 -12.04
CA SER A 161 2.65 1.83 -11.76
C SER A 161 3.91 1.01 -11.44
N LEU A 162 5.03 1.27 -12.14
CA LEU A 162 6.35 0.71 -11.83
C LEU A 162 6.80 1.16 -10.43
N SER A 163 6.74 2.46 -10.15
CA SER A 163 7.11 3.05 -8.86
C SER A 163 6.29 2.47 -7.70
N CYS A 164 4.98 2.35 -7.87
CA CYS A 164 4.11 1.75 -6.85
C CYS A 164 4.41 0.27 -6.63
N THR A 165 4.75 -0.48 -7.68
CA THR A 165 5.13 -1.89 -7.56
C THR A 165 6.45 -2.03 -6.80
N ALA A 166 7.46 -1.25 -7.17
CA ALA A 166 8.75 -1.25 -6.48
C ALA A 166 8.61 -0.86 -5.01
N ALA A 167 7.76 0.12 -4.69
CA ALA A 167 7.50 0.53 -3.30
C ALA A 167 6.70 -0.50 -2.48
N ALA A 168 5.81 -1.27 -3.13
CA ALA A 168 4.97 -2.26 -2.46
C ALA A 168 5.65 -3.64 -2.30
N TYR A 169 6.35 -4.09 -3.35
CA TYR A 169 6.86 -5.45 -3.48
C TYR A 169 8.38 -5.54 -3.69
N GLY A 170 9.05 -4.41 -3.87
CA GLY A 170 10.43 -4.39 -4.34
C GLY A 170 10.58 -4.81 -5.80
N GLY A 171 11.82 -4.84 -6.27
CA GLY A 171 12.17 -5.28 -7.63
C GLY A 171 11.87 -4.25 -8.73
N GLY A 172 12.17 -4.65 -9.97
CA GLY A 172 12.04 -3.81 -11.17
C GLY A 172 10.91 -4.23 -12.10
N VAL A 173 11.08 -3.94 -13.40
CA VAL A 173 10.08 -4.22 -14.44
C VAL A 173 9.61 -5.68 -14.49
N GLN A 174 10.44 -6.64 -14.09
CA GLN A 174 10.07 -8.06 -14.06
C GLN A 174 8.97 -8.34 -13.04
N VAL A 175 9.04 -7.74 -11.85
CA VAL A 175 7.99 -7.89 -10.81
C VAL A 175 6.70 -7.20 -11.27
N TRP A 176 6.84 -6.01 -11.86
CA TRP A 176 5.70 -5.30 -12.46
C TRP A 176 5.01 -6.12 -13.56
N GLN A 177 5.79 -6.78 -14.44
CA GLN A 177 5.25 -7.64 -15.50
C GLN A 177 4.42 -8.79 -14.92
N LEU A 178 4.90 -9.44 -13.86
CA LEU A 178 4.20 -10.55 -13.20
C LEU A 178 2.90 -10.10 -12.50
N LEU A 179 2.89 -8.93 -11.88
CA LEU A 179 1.76 -8.48 -11.06
C LEU A 179 0.71 -7.67 -11.83
N GLN A 180 1.14 -6.84 -12.78
CA GLN A 180 0.28 -5.89 -13.50
C GLN A 180 0.44 -6.00 -15.03
N GLY A 181 1.68 -6.12 -15.51
CA GLY A 181 2.01 -6.05 -16.93
C GLY A 181 1.42 -7.18 -17.78
N PHE A 182 1.16 -8.36 -17.22
CA PHE A 182 0.61 -9.50 -17.95
C PHE A 182 -0.76 -9.24 -18.59
N ARG A 183 -1.49 -8.21 -18.13
CA ARG A 183 -2.80 -7.80 -18.68
C ARG A 183 -2.69 -6.67 -19.70
N MET A 184 -1.50 -6.10 -19.87
CA MET A 184 -1.30 -4.88 -20.64
C MET A 184 -1.09 -5.19 -22.12
N PRO A 185 -1.50 -4.28 -23.02
CA PRO A 185 -1.11 -4.36 -24.42
C PRO A 185 0.42 -4.33 -24.58
N GLN A 186 0.92 -4.96 -25.64
CA GLN A 186 2.36 -5.04 -25.93
C GLN A 186 3.04 -3.66 -25.96
N ALA A 187 2.40 -2.66 -26.56
CA ALA A 187 2.90 -1.29 -26.61
C ALA A 187 3.14 -0.70 -25.20
N THR A 188 2.30 -1.03 -24.21
CA THR A 188 2.47 -0.60 -22.82
C THR A 188 3.63 -1.33 -22.14
N ILE A 189 3.82 -2.63 -22.45
CA ILE A 189 4.96 -3.41 -21.95
C ILE A 189 6.28 -2.85 -22.48
N GLU A 190 6.31 -2.44 -23.76
CA GLU A 190 7.48 -1.80 -24.37
C GLU A 190 7.80 -0.44 -23.75
N VAL A 191 6.76 0.36 -23.43
CA VAL A 191 6.93 1.59 -22.63
C VAL A 191 7.54 1.28 -21.27
N ALA A 192 7.04 0.26 -20.56
CA ALA A 192 7.58 -0.14 -19.26
C ALA A 192 9.04 -0.61 -19.34
N ALA A 193 9.38 -1.39 -20.37
CA ALA A 193 10.75 -1.83 -20.62
C ALA A 193 11.68 -0.66 -20.96
N ARG A 194 11.22 0.31 -21.76
CA ARG A 194 11.98 1.52 -22.08
C ARG A 194 12.21 2.39 -20.85
N LEU A 195 11.16 2.63 -20.05
CA LEU A 195 11.27 3.40 -18.81
C LEU A 195 12.19 2.72 -17.79
N ALA A 196 12.16 1.39 -17.71
CA ALA A 196 13.06 0.63 -16.86
C ALA A 196 14.50 0.53 -17.39
N GLY A 197 14.69 0.64 -18.72
CA GLY A 197 15.98 0.62 -19.40
C GLY A 197 16.65 1.99 -19.52
N SER A 198 15.93 3.08 -19.24
CA SER A 198 16.53 4.40 -19.04
C SER A 198 17.35 4.38 -17.74
N PRO A 199 18.60 4.88 -17.74
CA PRO A 199 19.46 4.96 -16.54
C PRO A 199 19.00 6.04 -15.54
N GLY A 200 17.69 6.12 -15.29
CA GLY A 200 17.05 7.01 -14.35
C GLY A 200 15.60 6.58 -14.10
N ALA A 201 15.27 6.44 -12.81
CA ALA A 201 13.92 6.37 -12.23
C ALA A 201 13.22 5.00 -12.09
N GLY A 202 13.95 3.98 -11.64
CA GLY A 202 13.50 3.29 -10.42
C GLY A 202 14.26 3.90 -9.25
N PRO A 203 13.68 4.07 -8.04
CA PRO A 203 14.50 4.40 -6.88
C PRO A 203 15.53 3.30 -6.77
N MET A 204 16.80 3.65 -6.98
CA MET A 204 17.89 2.70 -6.85
C MET A 204 17.73 2.08 -5.45
N PRO A 205 17.59 0.74 -5.34
CA PRO A 205 17.37 0.12 -4.05
C PRO A 205 18.41 0.63 -3.06
N CYS A 206 17.93 1.13 -1.92
CA CYS A 206 18.79 1.77 -0.95
C CYS A 206 19.72 0.70 -0.37
N PRO A 207 21.04 0.82 -0.57
CA PRO A 207 21.97 -0.20 -0.11
C PRO A 207 21.90 -0.31 1.41
N ILE A 208 21.85 -1.53 1.91
CA ILE A 208 21.96 -1.79 3.35
C ILE A 208 23.45 -1.86 3.68
N ARG A 209 23.96 -0.84 4.35
CA ARG A 209 25.32 -0.87 4.91
C ARG A 209 25.28 -1.59 6.24
N HIS A 210 26.33 -2.33 6.58
CA HIS A 210 26.39 -3.05 7.85
C HIS A 210 27.77 -2.92 8.51
N GLN A 211 27.79 -3.03 9.83
CA GLN A 211 29.01 -3.05 10.63
C GLN A 211 28.78 -3.90 11.88
N TRP A 212 29.68 -4.84 12.11
CA TRP A 212 29.77 -5.51 13.40
C TRP A 212 30.45 -4.59 14.41
N LEU A 213 29.84 -4.45 15.58
CA LEU A 213 30.53 -3.94 16.76
C LEU A 213 31.39 -5.07 17.35
N THR A 214 32.47 -4.68 18.03
CA THR A 214 33.37 -5.62 18.71
C THR A 214 32.55 -6.58 19.57
N PRO A 215 32.66 -7.90 19.36
CA PRO A 215 32.01 -8.88 20.21
C PRO A 215 32.44 -8.71 21.66
N SER A 216 31.49 -8.79 22.59
CA SER A 216 31.74 -8.78 24.03
C SER A 216 31.53 -10.18 24.58
N ASP A 217 32.41 -10.61 25.47
CA ASP A 217 32.23 -11.81 26.27
C ASP A 217 31.59 -11.42 27.60
N VAL A 218 30.41 -11.97 27.88
CA VAL A 218 29.68 -11.73 29.13
C VAL A 218 29.26 -13.09 29.65
N ASP A 219 29.69 -13.43 30.87
CA ASP A 219 29.39 -14.69 31.54
C ASP A 219 29.78 -15.96 30.73
N GLY A 220 30.89 -15.88 29.98
CA GLY A 220 31.38 -16.98 29.14
C GLY A 220 30.60 -17.19 27.86
N ARG A 221 29.72 -16.23 27.49
CA ARG A 221 28.96 -16.22 26.25
C ARG A 221 29.38 -15.03 25.40
N ARG A 222 29.78 -15.32 24.16
CA ARG A 222 30.04 -14.26 23.19
C ARG A 222 28.72 -13.63 22.75
N THR A 223 28.67 -12.31 22.81
CA THR A 223 27.56 -11.49 22.33
C THR A 223 28.09 -10.57 21.24
N ALA A 224 27.39 -10.47 20.13
CA ALA A 224 27.78 -9.60 19.02
C ALA A 224 26.60 -8.71 18.63
N THR A 225 26.92 -7.47 18.26
CA THR A 225 25.91 -6.50 17.83
C THR A 225 26.19 -6.05 16.41
N LEU A 226 25.26 -6.35 15.50
CA LEU A 226 25.25 -5.89 14.12
C LEU A 226 24.46 -4.59 14.02
N ARG A 227 25.07 -3.57 13.44
CA ARG A 227 24.35 -2.36 13.02
C ARG A 227 24.17 -2.37 11.51
N LEU A 228 22.94 -2.16 11.08
CA LEU A 228 22.57 -2.02 9.67
C LEU A 228 21.96 -0.64 9.45
N TRP A 229 22.30 0.01 8.34
CA TRP A 229 21.79 1.31 7.95
C TRP A 229 21.26 1.26 6.53
N SER A 230 20.05 1.78 6.34
CA SER A 230 19.51 2.04 5.01
C SER A 230 18.57 3.22 5.09
N ALA A 231 18.54 4.03 4.02
CA ALA A 231 17.56 5.11 3.92
C ALA A 231 16.11 4.59 3.97
N ALA A 232 15.88 3.31 3.63
CA ALA A 232 14.57 2.67 3.64
C ALA A 232 14.06 2.23 5.04
N PHE A 233 14.88 2.30 6.08
CA PHE A 233 14.50 1.85 7.43
C PHE A 233 13.63 2.87 8.17
N HIS A 234 12.36 2.97 7.77
CA HIS A 234 11.38 3.93 8.30
C HIS A 234 10.51 3.36 9.42
N CYS A 235 10.06 2.10 9.30
CA CYS A 235 9.26 1.43 10.30
C CYS A 235 9.72 -0.02 10.51
N VAL A 236 9.39 -0.61 11.67
CA VAL A 236 9.79 -1.98 12.01
C VAL A 236 9.05 -3.00 11.15
N GLY A 237 7.79 -2.72 10.80
CA GLY A 237 6.95 -3.62 10.00
C GLY A 237 7.45 -3.81 8.56
N ASP A 238 8.27 -2.89 8.06
CA ASP A 238 8.82 -2.95 6.70
C ASP A 238 10.16 -3.69 6.63
N VAL A 239 10.70 -4.15 7.77
CA VAL A 239 12.01 -4.80 7.86
C VAL A 239 11.81 -6.27 8.25
N TYR A 240 12.07 -7.14 7.29
CA TYR A 240 12.15 -8.58 7.49
C TYR A 240 13.57 -8.97 7.92
N LEU A 241 13.69 -9.62 9.08
CA LEU A 241 14.92 -10.24 9.54
C LEU A 241 14.69 -11.74 9.65
N ASP A 242 15.54 -12.51 8.98
CA ASP A 242 15.65 -13.95 9.13
C ASP A 242 17.02 -14.31 9.70
N ALA A 243 17.07 -15.35 10.50
CA ALA A 243 18.29 -15.76 11.20
C ALA A 243 18.44 -17.28 11.14
N SER A 244 19.66 -17.70 10.81
CA SER A 244 20.14 -19.07 10.99
C SER A 244 21.36 -19.06 11.90
N ALA A 245 21.84 -20.24 12.28
CA ALA A 245 22.99 -20.39 13.15
C ALA A 245 24.24 -19.63 12.65
N HIS A 246 24.39 -19.42 11.33
CA HIS A 246 25.59 -18.80 10.75
C HIS A 246 25.32 -17.59 9.85
N LEU A 247 24.06 -17.24 9.61
CA LEU A 247 23.69 -16.21 8.65
C LEU A 247 22.49 -15.40 9.13
N LEU A 248 22.60 -14.07 9.04
CA LEU A 248 21.50 -13.14 9.17
C LEU A 248 21.12 -12.60 7.80
N VAL A 249 19.83 -12.67 7.45
CA VAL A 249 19.28 -12.11 6.21
C VAL A 249 18.33 -10.97 6.56
N VAL A 250 18.61 -9.79 6.03
CA VAL A 250 17.82 -8.58 6.27
C VAL A 250 17.25 -8.11 4.94
N LYS A 251 15.94 -7.91 4.88
CA LYS A 251 15.26 -7.32 3.72
C LYS A 251 14.35 -6.20 4.20
N ALA A 252 14.25 -5.14 3.43
CA ALA A 252 13.25 -4.10 3.64
C ALA A 252 12.71 -3.59 2.32
N SER A 253 11.49 -3.04 2.31
CA SER A 253 10.94 -2.43 1.10
C SER A 253 11.89 -1.35 0.57
N GLY A 254 12.16 -1.35 -0.73
CA GLY A 254 13.10 -0.42 -1.36
C GLY A 254 14.59 -0.68 -1.08
N THR A 255 14.98 -1.91 -0.69
CA THR A 255 16.38 -2.34 -0.54
C THR A 255 16.70 -3.58 -1.37
N ASP A 256 17.98 -3.83 -1.66
CA ASP A 256 18.46 -5.05 -2.34
C ASP A 256 18.45 -6.31 -1.44
N GLY A 257 18.16 -6.14 -0.15
CA GLY A 257 18.42 -7.15 0.86
C GLY A 257 19.91 -7.30 1.15
N GLN A 258 20.23 -7.86 2.31
CA GLN A 258 21.60 -8.07 2.75
C GLN A 258 21.70 -9.38 3.50
N SER A 259 22.73 -10.16 3.18
CA SER A 259 23.10 -11.35 3.94
C SER A 259 24.42 -11.08 4.66
N VAL A 260 24.48 -11.37 5.97
CA VAL A 260 25.65 -11.12 6.81
C VAL A 260 25.99 -12.39 7.56
N THR A 261 27.21 -12.89 7.37
CA THR A 261 27.73 -14.05 8.10
C THR A 261 27.90 -13.71 9.58
N CYS A 262 27.43 -14.59 10.45
CA CYS A 262 27.59 -14.46 11.88
C CYS A 262 29.04 -14.75 12.30
N PRO A 263 29.57 -14.06 13.33
CA PRO A 263 30.92 -14.30 13.84
C PRO A 263 31.06 -15.64 14.60
N PHE A 264 29.95 -16.25 14.98
CA PHE A 264 29.86 -17.53 15.69
C PHE A 264 28.49 -18.17 15.47
N GLU A 265 28.30 -19.38 15.97
CA GLU A 265 27.01 -20.09 15.95
C GLU A 265 26.00 -19.39 16.86
N VAL A 266 24.88 -18.93 16.29
CA VAL A 266 23.90 -18.09 16.99
C VAL A 266 22.84 -18.92 17.68
N ASP A 267 22.57 -18.58 18.94
CA ASP A 267 21.36 -18.99 19.63
C ASP A 267 20.16 -18.17 19.10
N LEU A 268 19.32 -18.82 18.30
CA LEU A 268 18.19 -18.20 17.63
C LEU A 268 17.12 -17.68 18.61
N GLU A 269 17.03 -18.26 19.81
CA GLU A 269 16.07 -17.83 20.84
C GLU A 269 16.46 -16.48 21.44
N HIS A 270 17.73 -16.11 21.35
CA HIS A 270 18.30 -14.92 21.97
C HIS A 270 18.61 -13.78 20.97
N VAL A 271 18.08 -13.87 19.74
CA VAL A 271 18.21 -12.78 18.75
C VAL A 271 17.28 -11.62 19.12
N LYS A 272 17.87 -10.45 19.40
CA LYS A 272 17.12 -9.24 19.75
C LYS A 272 17.29 -8.18 18.67
N THR A 273 16.19 -7.53 18.30
CA THR A 273 16.19 -6.47 17.30
C THR A 273 15.70 -5.15 17.87
N ARG A 274 16.30 -4.04 17.43
CA ARG A 274 15.87 -2.69 17.76
C ARG A 274 16.07 -1.77 16.58
N LEU A 275 15.00 -1.12 16.14
CA LEU A 275 15.05 -0.11 15.08
C LEU A 275 15.06 1.31 15.67
N SER A 276 16.02 2.13 15.25
CA SER A 276 16.02 3.58 15.49
C SER A 276 15.55 4.32 14.25
N ARG A 277 14.29 4.82 14.26
CA ARG A 277 13.73 5.60 13.14
C ARG A 277 14.53 6.87 12.86
N ARG A 278 14.95 7.59 13.90
CA ARG A 278 15.75 8.83 13.79
C ARG A 278 17.10 8.60 13.10
N ARG A 279 17.75 7.45 13.37
CA ARG A 279 19.07 7.11 12.81
C ARG A 279 18.98 6.19 11.57
N ARG A 280 17.77 5.81 11.17
CA ARG A 280 17.47 4.81 10.13
C ARG A 280 18.37 3.57 10.26
N CYS A 281 18.46 3.05 11.49
CA CYS A 281 19.42 2.03 11.86
C CYS A 281 18.73 0.88 12.58
N LEU A 282 18.89 -0.33 12.05
CA LEU A 282 18.50 -1.58 12.71
C LEU A 282 19.71 -2.10 13.50
N THR A 283 19.52 -2.37 14.77
CA THR A 283 20.48 -3.04 15.63
C THR A 283 20.00 -4.45 15.87
N VAL A 284 20.83 -5.45 15.57
CA VAL A 284 20.58 -6.86 15.85
C VAL A 284 21.63 -7.33 16.84
N THR A 285 21.20 -7.83 17.98
CA THR A 285 22.08 -8.42 19.00
C THR A 285 21.87 -9.92 18.99
N ILE A 286 22.97 -10.65 18.81
CA ILE A 286 23.01 -12.12 18.78
C ILE A 286 23.89 -12.62 19.92
N SER A 287 23.57 -13.81 20.42
CA SER A 287 24.34 -14.50 21.46
C SER A 287 24.80 -15.85 20.94
N GLU A 288 25.97 -16.29 21.38
CA GLU A 288 26.53 -17.58 21.01
C GLU A 288 25.68 -18.73 21.56
N HIS A 289 25.44 -19.73 20.72
CA HIS A 289 24.82 -20.98 21.11
C HIS A 289 25.74 -21.73 22.06
N CYS A 290 25.32 -21.86 23.31
CA CYS A 290 26.02 -22.70 24.28
C CYS A 290 25.59 -24.14 24.04
N TYR A 291 26.48 -24.95 23.48
CA TYR A 291 26.36 -26.39 23.64
C TYR A 291 26.36 -26.66 25.14
N GLY A 292 25.21 -27.11 25.67
CA GLY A 292 25.10 -27.46 27.07
C GLY A 292 26.25 -28.40 27.43
N GLN A 293 27.16 -27.93 28.28
CA GLN A 293 27.96 -28.81 29.11
C GLN A 293 26.96 -29.49 30.05
N PHE A 294 26.36 -30.58 29.58
CA PHE A 294 25.81 -31.60 30.46
C PHE A 294 27.02 -32.26 31.14
N HIS A 295 27.41 -31.72 32.29
CA HIS A 295 28.20 -32.43 33.30
C HIS A 295 27.30 -32.74 34.48
#